data_AF-A0A2K0UN95-F1
#
_entry.id   AF-A0A2K0UN95-F1
#
_cell.length_a   1.000
_cell.length_b   1.000
_cell.length_c   1.000
_cell.angle_alpha   90.00
_cell.angle_beta   90.00
_cell.angle_gamma   90.00
#
_symmetry.space_group_name_H-M   'P 1'
#
loop_
_entity.id
_entity.type
_entity.pdbx_description
1 polymer ?
#
loop_
_entity_poly.entity_id
_entity_poly.type
_entity_poly.pdbx_seq_one_letter_code
_entity_poly.pdbx_strand_id
1 'polypeptide(L)'
;MHVPEETLSEFHELLKLSKIGPATWWNQHNDRRFGVSREWLSQAKEIWLKTFDWRQHEARINKLPNFKITVDDPESGEIDVHFLALFSSKKDAIPFIFLHGFPGSVFELLPMMELLLDKYTPATLPYHVIVPSLPNYGLSGSPSKNVEMTLDQAARIMHQLMIDLGFSEGYVAQGGDLGSMLARIMSMKYIECKALHSKISLRSTRQEKVYLTDYSQYANAESRRDCAFV
;
A
#
# COMPACT_ATOMS: atom_id res chain seq x y z
N MET A 1 2.57 -13.00 -13.33
CA MET A 1 2.97 -14.08 -12.41
C MET A 1 2.42 -15.42 -12.89
N HIS A 2 3.07 -16.53 -12.51
CA HIS A 2 2.55 -17.88 -12.74
C HIS A 2 2.91 -18.78 -11.56
N VAL A 3 1.91 -19.32 -10.88
CA VAL A 3 2.08 -20.25 -9.76
C VAL A 3 2.15 -21.68 -10.32
N PRO A 4 3.19 -22.47 -9.97
CA PRO A 4 3.31 -23.85 -10.44
C PRO A 4 2.11 -24.70 -10.03
N GLU A 5 1.72 -25.65 -10.89
CA GLU A 5 0.60 -26.56 -10.61
C GLU A 5 0.85 -27.44 -9.37
N GLU A 6 2.11 -27.79 -9.12
CA GLU A 6 2.54 -28.50 -7.91
C GLU A 6 2.15 -27.74 -6.64
N THR A 7 2.40 -26.42 -6.60
CA THR A 7 2.04 -25.57 -5.45
C THR A 7 0.53 -25.50 -5.24
N LEU A 8 -0.27 -25.44 -6.32
CA LEU A 8 -1.73 -25.44 -6.22
C LEU A 8 -2.25 -26.79 -5.71
N SER A 9 -1.67 -27.88 -6.19
CA SER A 9 -2.00 -29.25 -5.77
C SER A 9 -1.66 -29.48 -4.30
N GLU A 10 -0.47 -29.04 -3.86
CA GLU A 10 -0.03 -29.10 -2.47
C GLU A 10 -1.00 -28.31 -1.56
N PHE A 11 -1.31 -27.08 -1.93
CA PHE A 11 -2.27 -26.25 -1.19
C PHE A 11 -3.64 -26.93 -1.06
N HIS A 12 -4.15 -27.53 -2.14
CA HIS A 12 -5.42 -28.23 -2.12
C HIS A 12 -5.41 -29.44 -1.16
N GLU A 13 -4.34 -30.23 -1.14
CA GLU A 13 -4.20 -31.34 -0.19
C GLU A 13 -4.08 -30.85 1.27
N LEU A 14 -3.32 -29.79 1.53
CA LEU A 14 -3.23 -29.17 2.86
C LEU A 14 -4.61 -28.69 3.35
N LEU A 15 -5.37 -28.03 2.47
CA LEU A 15 -6.72 -27.57 2.79
C LEU A 15 -7.66 -28.74 3.09
N LYS A 16 -7.59 -29.81 2.30
CA LYS A 16 -8.39 -31.03 2.50
C LYS A 16 -8.12 -31.66 3.86
N LEU A 17 -6.85 -31.83 4.22
CA LEU A 17 -6.40 -32.42 5.48
C LEU A 17 -6.64 -31.54 6.70
N SER A 18 -6.76 -30.22 6.53
CA SER A 18 -6.96 -29.26 7.62
C SER A 18 -8.26 -29.52 8.38
N LYS A 19 -8.17 -29.86 9.67
CA LYS A 19 -9.33 -30.13 10.51
C LYS A 19 -9.95 -28.83 11.00
N ILE A 20 -11.28 -28.73 10.92
CA ILE A 20 -12.03 -27.68 11.61
C ILE A 20 -12.22 -28.12 13.06
N GLY A 21 -11.95 -27.21 14.00
CA GLY A 21 -12.12 -27.47 15.43
C GLY A 21 -13.53 -27.95 15.80
N PRO A 22 -13.67 -28.63 16.96
CA PRO A 22 -14.97 -29.08 17.42
C PRO A 22 -15.91 -27.89 17.64
N ALA A 23 -17.21 -28.16 17.65
CA ALA A 23 -18.18 -27.15 18.03
C ALA A 23 -17.97 -26.76 19.50
N THR A 24 -17.93 -25.46 19.76
CA THR A 24 -17.85 -24.90 21.11
C THR A 24 -18.93 -23.85 21.26
N TRP A 25 -19.25 -23.49 22.50
CA TRP A 25 -20.18 -22.39 22.74
C TRP A 25 -19.76 -21.10 22.01
N TRP A 26 -18.45 -20.80 21.97
CA TRP A 26 -17.92 -19.58 21.34
C TRP A 26 -18.12 -19.52 19.83
N ASN A 27 -17.86 -20.63 19.11
CA ASN A 27 -17.83 -20.66 17.65
C ASN A 27 -19.19 -21.01 16.99
N GLN A 28 -20.25 -21.15 17.78
CA GLN A 28 -21.62 -21.38 17.29
C GLN A 28 -22.41 -20.08 17.03
N HIS A 29 -21.81 -18.93 17.32
CA HIS A 29 -22.46 -17.63 17.15
C HIS A 29 -22.18 -17.03 15.77
N ASN A 30 -23.23 -16.84 14.97
CA ASN A 30 -23.13 -16.31 13.61
C ASN A 30 -23.06 -14.77 13.54
N ASP A 31 -23.25 -14.07 14.66
CA ASP A 31 -23.12 -12.61 14.76
C ASP A 31 -21.67 -12.11 14.85
N ARG A 32 -20.69 -13.03 14.80
CA ARG A 32 -19.23 -12.77 14.81
C ARG A 32 -18.68 -12.09 16.06
N ARG A 33 -19.44 -12.00 17.15
CA ARG A 33 -18.99 -11.34 18.39
C ARG A 33 -17.77 -11.97 19.06
N PHE A 34 -17.48 -13.24 18.74
CA PHE A 34 -16.31 -13.97 19.21
C PHE A 34 -15.37 -14.40 18.07
N GLY A 35 -15.44 -13.73 16.92
CA GLY A 35 -14.67 -14.07 15.73
C GLY A 35 -15.45 -14.92 14.72
N VAL A 36 -14.73 -15.66 13.87
CA VAL A 36 -15.34 -16.47 12.82
C VAL A 36 -16.16 -17.63 13.40
N SER A 37 -17.39 -17.81 12.90
CA SER A 37 -18.20 -18.96 13.31
C SER A 37 -17.70 -20.25 12.65
N ARG A 38 -17.96 -21.38 13.30
CA ARG A 38 -17.65 -22.70 12.76
C ARG A 38 -18.40 -22.96 11.45
N GLU A 39 -19.64 -22.49 11.36
CA GLU A 39 -20.45 -22.56 10.14
C GLU A 39 -19.76 -21.82 8.99
N TRP A 40 -19.38 -20.55 9.20
CA TRP A 40 -18.70 -19.75 8.19
C TRP A 40 -17.38 -20.41 7.74
N LEU A 41 -16.56 -20.89 8.69
CA LEU A 41 -15.29 -21.54 8.38
C LEU A 41 -15.48 -22.85 7.59
N SER A 42 -16.53 -23.62 7.92
CA SER A 42 -16.87 -24.86 7.20
C SER A 42 -17.31 -24.56 5.77
N GLN A 43 -18.14 -23.54 5.57
CA GLN A 43 -18.57 -23.09 4.25
C GLN A 43 -17.39 -22.53 3.43
N ALA A 44 -16.51 -21.73 4.06
CA ALA A 44 -15.32 -21.19 3.40
C ALA A 44 -14.37 -22.31 2.93
N LYS A 45 -14.10 -23.31 3.78
CA LYS A 45 -13.30 -24.49 3.41
C LYS A 45 -13.94 -25.23 2.22
N GLU A 46 -15.26 -25.41 2.26
CA GLU A 46 -15.98 -26.10 1.19
C GLU A 46 -15.92 -25.36 -0.15
N ILE A 47 -16.11 -24.04 -0.13
CA ILE A 47 -15.97 -23.17 -1.30
C ILE A 47 -14.56 -23.28 -1.88
N TRP A 48 -13.54 -23.21 -1.02
CA TRP A 48 -12.14 -23.32 -1.45
C TRP A 48 -11.80 -24.69 -2.05
N LEU A 49 -12.38 -25.78 -1.54
CA LEU A 49 -12.15 -27.12 -2.10
C LEU A 49 -12.88 -27.37 -3.41
N LYS A 50 -14.07 -26.80 -3.59
CA LYS A 50 -14.96 -27.19 -4.69
C LYS A 50 -15.05 -26.20 -5.84
N THR A 51 -14.89 -24.92 -5.54
CA THR A 51 -15.28 -23.85 -6.48
C THR A 51 -14.22 -22.78 -6.66
N PHE A 52 -13.25 -22.68 -5.76
CA PHE A 52 -12.17 -21.71 -5.90
C PHE A 52 -11.21 -22.16 -7.00
N ASP A 53 -11.00 -21.28 -7.98
CA ASP A 53 -10.10 -21.51 -9.10
C ASP A 53 -9.03 -20.41 -9.12
N TRP A 54 -7.81 -20.78 -8.71
CA TRP A 54 -6.67 -19.86 -8.73
C TRP A 54 -6.35 -19.36 -10.13
N ARG A 55 -6.53 -20.16 -11.18
CA ARG A 55 -6.16 -19.78 -12.56
C ARG A 55 -7.00 -18.63 -13.07
N GLN A 56 -8.27 -18.53 -12.66
CA GLN A 56 -9.10 -17.37 -12.95
C GLN A 56 -8.55 -16.08 -12.30
N HIS A 57 -8.12 -16.15 -11.05
CA HIS A 57 -7.53 -15.02 -10.34
C HIS A 57 -6.17 -14.63 -10.91
N GLU A 58 -5.31 -15.60 -11.20
CA GLU A 58 -4.01 -15.41 -11.84
C GLU A 58 -4.16 -14.74 -13.22
N ALA A 59 -5.10 -15.20 -14.05
CA ALA A 59 -5.39 -14.60 -15.34
C ALA A 59 -5.85 -13.14 -15.20
N ARG A 60 -6.70 -12.83 -14.20
CA ARG A 60 -7.13 -11.46 -13.91
C ARG A 60 -5.95 -10.57 -13.53
N ILE A 61 -5.07 -11.03 -12.63
CA ILE A 61 -3.88 -10.28 -12.20
C ILE A 61 -2.96 -9.99 -13.40
N ASN A 62 -2.76 -10.99 -14.26
CA ASN A 62 -1.88 -10.89 -15.43
C ASN A 62 -2.42 -9.99 -16.56
N LYS A 63 -3.69 -9.58 -16.53
CA LYS A 63 -4.23 -8.58 -17.47
C LYS A 63 -3.69 -7.18 -17.21
N LEU A 64 -3.25 -6.90 -15.99
CA LEU A 64 -2.64 -5.62 -15.64
C LEU A 64 -1.13 -5.67 -15.91
N PRO A 65 -0.49 -4.54 -16.27
CA PRO A 65 0.97 -4.51 -16.36
C PRO A 65 1.60 -4.70 -14.97
N ASN A 66 2.33 -5.81 -14.81
CA ASN A 66 3.07 -6.17 -13.60
C ASN A 66 4.57 -5.99 -13.85
N PHE A 67 5.26 -5.37 -12.92
CA PHE A 67 6.70 -5.11 -13.00
C PHE A 67 7.39 -5.54 -11.71
N LYS A 68 8.70 -5.75 -11.82
CA LYS A 68 9.58 -5.98 -10.68
C LYS A 68 10.91 -5.30 -10.97
N ILE A 69 11.38 -4.49 -10.05
CA ILE A 69 12.71 -3.86 -10.12
C ILE A 69 13.42 -4.08 -8.79
N THR A 70 14.75 -4.08 -8.83
CA THR A 70 15.57 -4.08 -7.62
C THR A 70 15.75 -2.65 -7.16
N VAL A 71 15.31 -2.34 -5.94
CA VAL A 71 15.50 -1.06 -5.27
C VAL A 71 16.66 -1.22 -4.28
N ASP A 72 17.68 -0.37 -4.40
CA ASP A 72 18.81 -0.33 -3.47
C ASP A 72 18.48 0.61 -2.29
N ASP A 73 18.45 0.07 -1.08
CA ASP A 73 18.23 0.82 0.15
C ASP A 73 19.49 0.83 1.03
N PRO A 74 19.98 1.99 1.47
CA PRO A 74 21.23 2.08 2.22
C PRO A 74 21.29 1.27 3.53
N GLU A 75 20.14 1.00 4.16
CA GLU A 75 20.10 0.24 5.42
C GLU A 75 19.52 -1.17 5.24
N SER A 76 18.67 -1.38 4.24
CA SER A 76 17.97 -2.64 3.99
C SER A 76 18.61 -3.52 2.92
N GLY A 77 19.56 -2.96 2.16
CA GLY A 77 20.17 -3.57 0.99
C GLY A 77 19.23 -3.57 -0.22
N GLU A 78 19.60 -4.37 -1.22
CA GLU A 78 18.81 -4.57 -2.42
C GLU A 78 17.54 -5.37 -2.14
N ILE A 79 16.39 -4.86 -2.59
CA ILE A 79 15.09 -5.50 -2.46
C ILE A 79 14.37 -5.48 -3.80
N ASP A 80 13.94 -6.64 -4.26
CA ASP A 80 13.06 -6.75 -5.43
C ASP A 80 11.65 -6.27 -5.08
N VAL A 81 11.26 -5.11 -5.60
CA VAL A 81 9.93 -4.55 -5.41
C VAL A 81 9.04 -4.88 -6.61
N HIS A 82 7.99 -5.65 -6.36
CA HIS A 82 6.92 -5.86 -7.32
C HIS A 82 5.92 -4.70 -7.28
N PHE A 83 5.42 -4.29 -8.44
CA PHE A 83 4.34 -3.32 -8.53
C PHE A 83 3.49 -3.53 -9.79
N LEU A 84 2.20 -3.18 -9.68
CA LEU A 84 1.36 -2.95 -10.84
C LEU A 84 1.53 -1.49 -11.27
N ALA A 85 1.56 -1.22 -12.59
CA ALA A 85 1.60 0.16 -13.05
C ALA A 85 0.78 0.43 -14.32
N LEU A 86 0.15 1.60 -14.36
CA LEU A 86 -0.37 2.21 -15.58
C LEU A 86 0.44 3.48 -15.85
N PHE A 87 1.26 3.47 -16.89
CA PHE A 87 2.02 4.64 -17.31
C PHE A 87 1.25 5.42 -18.37
N SER A 88 1.09 6.72 -18.14
CA SER A 88 0.62 7.66 -19.16
C SER A 88 1.72 7.97 -20.18
N SER A 89 1.32 8.32 -21.40
CA SER A 89 2.19 8.92 -22.42
C SER A 89 2.20 10.46 -22.37
N LYS A 90 1.39 11.07 -21.50
CA LYS A 90 1.36 12.52 -21.31
C LYS A 90 2.58 12.98 -20.49
N LYS A 91 3.23 14.06 -20.93
CA LYS A 91 4.36 14.66 -20.21
C LYS A 91 3.98 15.31 -18.87
N ASP A 92 2.72 15.71 -18.74
CA ASP A 92 2.14 16.39 -17.57
C ASP A 92 1.28 15.43 -16.72
N ALA A 93 1.40 14.11 -16.90
CA ALA A 93 0.68 13.15 -16.08
C ALA A 93 1.21 13.17 -14.64
N ILE A 94 0.28 13.19 -13.69
CA ILE A 94 0.62 13.27 -12.25
C ILE A 94 0.97 11.86 -11.75
N PRO A 95 2.15 11.64 -11.15
CA PRO A 95 2.48 10.35 -10.57
C PRO A 95 1.76 10.12 -9.24
N PHE A 96 1.12 8.96 -9.10
CA PHE A 96 0.48 8.49 -7.89
C PHE A 96 1.07 7.15 -7.45
N ILE A 97 1.38 7.05 -6.17
CA ILE A 97 1.69 5.78 -5.51
C ILE A 97 0.55 5.40 -4.56
N PHE A 98 0.03 4.19 -4.71
CA PHE A 98 -1.05 3.65 -3.88
C PHE A 98 -0.54 2.52 -2.99
N LEU A 99 -0.53 2.76 -1.69
CA LEU A 99 0.04 1.86 -0.68
C LEU A 99 -1.08 1.11 0.04
N HIS A 100 -1.07 -0.22 -0.11
CA HIS A 100 -1.97 -1.13 0.61
C HIS A 100 -1.55 -1.31 2.08
N GLY A 101 -2.30 -2.10 2.86
CA GLY A 101 -1.91 -2.49 4.21
C GLY A 101 -2.14 -3.97 4.52
N PHE A 102 -2.37 -4.30 5.78
CA PHE A 102 -2.61 -5.64 6.30
C PHE A 102 -4.08 -5.83 6.70
N PRO A 103 -4.71 -6.99 6.43
CA PRO A 103 -4.20 -8.18 5.73
C PRO A 103 -4.30 -8.08 4.20
N GLY A 104 -4.30 -6.85 3.66
CA GLY A 104 -4.43 -6.58 2.23
C GLY A 104 -3.16 -6.87 1.42
N SER A 105 -3.25 -6.54 0.14
CA SER A 105 -2.17 -6.60 -0.83
C SER A 105 -2.49 -5.68 -2.01
N VAL A 106 -1.59 -5.58 -2.99
CA VAL A 106 -1.87 -4.89 -4.27
C VAL A 106 -3.18 -5.33 -4.93
N PHE A 107 -3.67 -6.53 -4.62
CA PHE A 107 -4.89 -7.06 -5.22
C PHE A 107 -6.16 -6.32 -4.77
N GLU A 108 -6.11 -5.57 -3.66
CA GLU A 108 -7.23 -4.73 -3.24
C GLU A 108 -7.52 -3.59 -4.25
N LEU A 109 -6.52 -3.25 -5.08
CA LEU A 109 -6.61 -2.16 -6.05
C LEU A 109 -6.83 -2.62 -7.50
N LEU A 110 -6.98 -3.93 -7.76
CA LEU A 110 -7.34 -4.42 -9.10
C LEU A 110 -8.60 -3.73 -9.65
N PRO A 111 -9.70 -3.57 -8.88
CA PRO A 111 -10.90 -2.91 -9.40
C PRO A 111 -10.64 -1.45 -9.82
N MET A 112 -9.77 -0.73 -9.10
CA MET A 112 -9.41 0.64 -9.45
C MET A 112 -8.58 0.69 -10.74
N MET A 113 -7.62 -0.22 -10.87
CA MET A 113 -6.78 -0.33 -12.07
C MET A 113 -7.60 -0.70 -13.31
N GLU A 114 -8.55 -1.63 -13.16
CA GLU A 114 -9.50 -2.02 -14.20
C GLU A 114 -10.37 -0.84 -14.65
N LEU A 115 -10.93 -0.06 -13.71
CA LEU A 115 -11.71 1.14 -14.03
C LEU A 115 -10.91 2.20 -14.78
N LEU A 116 -9.61 2.35 -14.47
CA LEU A 116 -8.74 3.27 -15.19
C LEU A 116 -8.44 2.81 -16.61
N LEU A 117 -8.19 1.51 -16.81
CA LEU A 117 -7.99 0.92 -18.13
C LEU A 117 -9.24 1.03 -19.01
N ASP A 118 -10.42 0.83 -18.43
CA ASP A 118 -11.68 0.95 -19.18
C ASP A 118 -11.97 2.40 -19.60
N LYS A 119 -11.50 3.38 -18.80
CA LYS A 119 -11.79 4.80 -19.02
C LYS A 119 -10.73 5.53 -19.85
N TYR A 120 -9.48 5.10 -19.79
CA TYR A 120 -8.35 5.83 -20.36
C TYR A 120 -7.45 4.94 -21.19
N THR A 121 -6.90 5.51 -22.27
CA THR A 121 -5.76 4.93 -22.99
C THR A 121 -4.47 5.54 -22.42
N PRO A 122 -3.27 4.98 -22.70
CA PRO A 122 -2.02 5.60 -22.26
C PRO A 122 -1.89 7.07 -22.69
N ALA A 123 -2.41 7.45 -23.86
CA ALA A 123 -2.37 8.82 -24.37
C ALA A 123 -3.34 9.78 -23.65
N THR A 124 -4.43 9.28 -23.06
CA THR A 124 -5.46 10.11 -22.39
C THR A 124 -5.43 10.00 -20.87
N LEU A 125 -4.70 9.03 -20.32
CA LEU A 125 -4.56 8.83 -18.88
C LEU A 125 -3.87 10.06 -18.26
N PRO A 126 -4.50 10.79 -17.33
CA PRO A 126 -3.89 11.98 -16.74
C PRO A 126 -2.90 11.68 -15.61
N TYR A 127 -2.64 10.40 -15.32
CA TYR A 127 -1.85 9.94 -14.18
C TYR A 127 -0.82 8.88 -14.57
N HIS A 128 0.30 8.81 -13.86
CA HIS A 128 1.03 7.56 -13.71
C HIS A 128 0.54 6.89 -12.44
N VAL A 129 0.10 5.63 -12.50
CA VAL A 129 -0.49 4.93 -11.34
C VAL A 129 0.41 3.77 -10.98
N ILE A 130 1.02 3.83 -9.79
CA ILE A 130 1.95 2.83 -9.27
C ILE A 130 1.33 2.18 -8.03
N VAL A 131 1.20 0.86 -8.04
CA VAL A 131 0.61 0.07 -6.94
C VAL A 131 1.62 -0.99 -6.50
N PRO A 132 2.55 -0.66 -5.61
CA PRO A 132 3.58 -1.59 -5.18
C PRO A 132 3.08 -2.58 -4.14
N SER A 133 3.61 -3.79 -4.23
CA SER A 133 3.63 -4.72 -3.09
C SER A 133 4.66 -4.20 -2.11
N LEU A 134 4.24 -3.96 -0.87
CA LEU A 134 5.15 -3.51 0.19
C LEU A 134 6.29 -4.53 0.40
N PRO A 135 7.45 -4.12 0.94
CA PRO A 135 8.49 -5.07 1.33
C PRO A 135 7.93 -6.16 2.25
N ASN A 136 8.30 -7.42 2.01
CA ASN A 136 7.72 -8.62 2.65
C ASN A 136 6.27 -8.99 2.26
N TYR A 137 5.64 -8.31 1.30
CA TYR A 137 4.28 -8.62 0.87
C TYR A 137 4.23 -9.18 -0.55
N GLY A 138 3.36 -10.17 -0.75
CA GLY A 138 2.96 -10.67 -2.06
C GLY A 138 4.14 -11.13 -2.90
N LEU A 139 4.46 -10.35 -3.93
CA LEU A 139 5.49 -10.67 -4.91
C LEU A 139 6.79 -9.87 -4.73
N SER A 140 6.84 -8.98 -3.73
CA SER A 140 8.06 -8.26 -3.35
C SER A 140 8.94 -9.14 -2.47
N GLY A 141 10.24 -8.91 -2.55
CA GLY A 141 11.24 -9.55 -1.71
C GLY A 141 11.20 -9.06 -0.26
N SER A 142 12.07 -9.69 0.52
CA SER A 142 12.38 -9.34 1.90
C SER A 142 13.78 -8.73 1.96
N PRO A 143 14.07 -7.84 2.93
CA PRO A 143 15.44 -7.45 3.20
C PRO A 143 16.28 -8.66 3.60
N SER A 144 17.60 -8.49 3.67
CA SER A 144 18.50 -9.54 4.17
C SER A 144 18.06 -10.02 5.57
N LYS A 145 18.30 -11.31 5.88
CA LYS A 145 17.81 -11.97 7.12
C LYS A 145 18.29 -11.32 8.43
N ASN A 146 19.28 -10.43 8.37
CA ASN A 146 19.89 -9.78 9.52
C ASN A 146 19.48 -8.31 9.66
N VAL A 147 18.51 -7.84 8.86
CA VAL A 147 18.02 -6.46 8.90
C VAL A 147 16.54 -6.45 9.29
N GLU A 148 16.21 -5.65 10.30
CA GLU A 148 14.82 -5.38 10.66
C GLU A 148 14.15 -4.51 9.59
N MET A 149 12.89 -4.80 9.24
CA MET A 149 12.09 -3.96 8.35
C MET A 149 11.14 -3.09 9.16
N THR A 150 11.49 -1.82 9.31
CA THR A 150 10.67 -0.80 9.96
C THR A 150 9.75 -0.09 8.96
N LEU A 151 8.76 0.66 9.46
CA LEU A 151 7.92 1.51 8.61
C LEU A 151 8.75 2.60 7.90
N ASP A 152 9.79 3.10 8.53
CA ASP A 152 10.68 4.11 7.95
C ASP A 152 11.49 3.54 6.77
N GLN A 153 12.07 2.35 6.93
CA GLN A 153 12.74 1.64 5.82
C GLN A 153 11.76 1.33 4.69
N ALA A 154 10.58 0.79 5.00
CA ALA A 154 9.56 0.50 3.99
C ALA A 154 9.14 1.77 3.24
N ALA A 155 8.93 2.89 3.93
CA ALA A 155 8.60 4.17 3.30
C ALA A 155 9.74 4.70 2.42
N ARG A 156 11.00 4.53 2.84
CA ARG A 156 12.18 4.90 2.05
C ARG A 156 12.30 4.06 0.78
N ILE A 157 12.09 2.76 0.86
CA ILE A 157 12.08 1.86 -0.31
C ILE A 157 10.95 2.25 -1.29
N MET A 158 9.75 2.54 -0.79
CA MET A 158 8.63 2.98 -1.63
C MET A 158 8.88 4.36 -2.26
N HIS A 159 9.55 5.26 -1.53
CA HIS A 159 10.01 6.53 -2.10
C HIS A 159 11.07 6.31 -3.17
N GLN A 160 12.08 5.48 -2.90
CA GLN A 160 13.15 5.18 -3.84
C GLN A 160 12.61 4.54 -5.12
N LEU A 161 11.62 3.64 -5.03
CA LEU A 161 10.88 3.14 -6.19
C LEU A 161 10.34 4.29 -7.07
N MET A 162 9.75 5.32 -6.47
CA MET A 162 9.23 6.46 -7.24
C MET A 162 10.35 7.29 -7.88
N ILE A 163 11.50 7.40 -7.22
CA ILE A 163 12.69 8.08 -7.77
C ILE A 163 13.28 7.30 -8.94
N ASP A 164 13.42 5.98 -8.81
CA ASP A 164 13.95 5.10 -9.85
C ASP A 164 13.05 5.08 -11.09
N LEU A 165 11.73 5.29 -10.91
CA LEU A 165 10.76 5.46 -11.99
C LEU A 165 10.77 6.86 -12.63
N GLY A 166 11.60 7.78 -12.13
CA GLY A 166 11.79 9.12 -12.71
C GLY A 166 10.85 10.20 -12.16
N PHE A 167 10.22 9.97 -10.99
CA PHE A 167 9.26 10.91 -10.40
C PHE A 167 9.88 11.84 -9.34
N SER A 168 11.15 12.23 -9.52
CA SER A 168 11.88 13.13 -8.61
C SER A 168 11.32 14.55 -8.56
N GLU A 169 10.65 15.01 -9.62
CA GLU A 169 10.00 16.32 -9.64
C GLU A 169 8.79 16.36 -8.69
N GLY A 170 8.13 15.22 -8.51
CA GLY A 170 7.13 15.03 -7.48
C GLY A 170 6.09 13.98 -7.78
N TYR A 171 5.48 13.46 -6.72
CA TYR A 171 4.39 12.48 -6.76
C TYR A 171 3.41 12.69 -5.62
N VAL A 172 2.25 12.05 -5.72
CA VAL A 172 1.21 12.03 -4.69
C VAL A 172 1.12 10.64 -4.07
N ALA A 173 1.14 10.56 -2.74
CA ALA A 173 0.97 9.30 -2.02
C ALA A 173 -0.47 9.10 -1.58
N GLN A 174 -1.00 7.91 -1.79
CA GLN A 174 -2.30 7.47 -1.28
C GLN A 174 -2.10 6.23 -0.41
N GLY A 175 -2.66 6.23 0.80
CA GLY A 175 -2.57 5.08 1.70
C GLY A 175 -3.82 4.80 2.52
N GLY A 176 -4.03 3.52 2.84
CA GLY A 176 -4.90 3.03 3.90
C GLY A 176 -4.13 2.08 4.81
N ASP A 177 -4.61 1.82 6.03
CA ASP A 177 -3.99 0.88 6.98
C ASP A 177 -2.45 1.12 7.14
N LEU A 178 -1.57 0.13 6.97
CA LEU A 178 -0.11 0.34 6.99
C LEU A 178 0.33 1.35 5.93
N GLY A 179 -0.23 1.29 4.74
CA GLY A 179 0.02 2.24 3.67
C GLY A 179 -0.29 3.69 4.05
N SER A 180 -1.23 3.94 4.98
CA SER A 180 -1.46 5.30 5.51
C SER A 180 -0.28 5.81 6.33
N MET A 181 0.38 4.93 7.09
CA MET A 181 1.57 5.27 7.86
C MET A 181 2.75 5.51 6.94
N LEU A 182 2.95 4.66 5.92
CA LEU A 182 4.01 4.85 4.93
C LEU A 182 3.82 6.14 4.13
N ALA A 183 2.61 6.39 3.61
CA ALA A 183 2.32 7.60 2.85
C ALA A 183 2.51 8.87 3.71
N ARG A 184 2.19 8.81 5.01
CA ARG A 184 2.48 9.89 5.96
C ARG A 184 3.98 10.09 6.16
N ILE A 185 4.75 9.03 6.40
CA ILE A 185 6.21 9.11 6.52
C ILE A 185 6.80 9.73 5.25
N MET A 186 6.36 9.28 4.08
CA MET A 186 6.82 9.79 2.79
C MET A 186 6.54 11.29 2.65
N SER A 187 5.32 11.75 2.98
CA SER A 187 4.96 13.17 2.92
C SER A 187 5.70 14.07 3.92
N MET A 188 6.18 13.51 5.04
CA MET A 188 6.89 14.27 6.06
C MET A 188 8.40 14.32 5.80
N LYS A 189 8.96 13.28 5.19
CA LYS A 189 10.42 13.11 5.04
C LYS A 189 10.96 13.47 3.66
N TYR A 190 10.15 13.34 2.61
CA TYR A 190 10.62 13.50 1.23
C TYR A 190 9.87 14.63 0.54
N ILE A 191 10.62 15.64 0.08
CA ILE A 191 10.06 16.83 -0.55
C ILE A 191 9.41 16.52 -1.90
N GLU A 192 9.76 15.39 -2.52
CA GLU A 192 9.19 14.85 -3.75
C GLU A 192 7.76 14.34 -3.52
N CYS A 193 7.39 13.93 -2.31
CA CYS A 193 6.01 13.61 -1.97
C CYS A 193 5.20 14.90 -1.75
N LYS A 194 4.60 15.43 -2.82
CA LYS A 194 3.95 16.76 -2.81
C LYS A 194 2.61 16.79 -2.10
N ALA A 195 1.92 15.65 -2.02
CA ALA A 195 0.63 15.54 -1.37
C ALA A 195 0.37 14.13 -0.84
N LEU A 196 -0.50 14.07 0.16
CA LEU A 196 -0.97 12.84 0.80
C LEU A 196 -2.50 12.79 0.77
N HIS A 197 -3.05 11.67 0.31
CA HIS A 197 -4.44 11.30 0.55
C HIS A 197 -4.53 10.03 1.39
N SER A 198 -5.01 10.15 2.63
CA SER A 198 -5.17 9.02 3.52
C SER A 198 -6.64 8.74 3.85
N LYS A 199 -7.03 7.46 3.81
CA LYS A 199 -8.35 7.00 4.27
C LYS A 199 -8.41 6.72 5.78
N ILE A 200 -7.25 6.62 6.44
CA ILE A 200 -7.12 6.36 7.88
C ILE A 200 -6.21 7.41 8.51
N SER A 201 -6.62 7.95 9.66
CA SER A 201 -5.78 8.83 10.46
C SER A 201 -5.53 8.17 11.80
N LEU A 202 -4.38 7.51 11.93
CA LEU A 202 -3.90 7.06 13.24
C LEU A 202 -3.27 8.26 13.95
N ARG A 203 -3.95 8.73 14.99
CA ARG A 203 -3.40 9.77 15.86
C ARG A 203 -2.18 9.21 16.57
N SER A 204 -1.07 9.94 16.48
CA SER A 204 0.04 9.75 17.41
C SER A 204 -0.48 10.08 18.81
N THR A 205 -0.39 9.14 19.75
CA THR A 205 -0.66 9.39 21.18
C THR A 205 0.49 10.13 21.87
N ARG A 206 1.52 10.55 21.12
CA ARG A 206 2.59 11.37 21.66
C ARG A 206 2.00 12.73 22.01
N GLN A 207 1.75 12.95 23.30
CA GLN A 207 1.82 14.28 23.90
C GLN A 207 3.25 14.80 23.65
N GLU A 208 3.52 15.29 22.44
CA GLU A 208 4.55 16.28 22.29
C GLU A 208 4.02 17.50 23.04
N LYS A 209 4.65 17.82 24.17
CA LYS A 209 4.59 19.18 24.70
C LYS A 209 5.13 20.07 23.59
N VAL A 210 4.22 20.59 22.78
CA VAL A 210 4.50 21.74 21.92
C VAL A 210 4.76 22.88 22.91
N TYR A 211 6.03 23.11 23.22
CA TYR A 211 6.45 24.39 23.73
C TYR A 211 6.27 25.36 22.56
N LEU A 212 5.09 25.97 22.49
CA LEU A 212 4.91 27.15 21.67
C LEU A 212 5.89 28.18 22.23
N THR A 213 6.98 28.42 21.53
CA THR A 213 7.79 29.60 21.78
C THR A 213 6.88 30.78 21.54
N ASP A 214 6.57 31.51 22.60
CA ASP A 214 5.70 32.66 22.56
C ASP A 214 6.36 33.76 21.71
N TYR A 215 5.86 33.95 20.49
CA TYR A 215 6.29 35.03 19.58
C TYR A 215 5.72 36.40 19.96
N SER A 216 5.00 36.53 21.09
CA SER A 216 4.49 37.82 21.59
C SER A 216 5.60 38.84 21.89
N GLN A 217 6.85 38.40 22.05
CA GLN A 217 8.00 39.27 22.30
C GLN A 217 8.57 39.94 21.03
N TYR A 218 8.17 39.49 19.83
CA TYR A 218 8.61 40.10 18.56
C TYR A 218 7.57 41.02 17.92
N ALA A 219 6.37 41.14 18.52
CA ALA A 219 5.28 41.96 17.98
C ALA A 219 5.31 43.44 18.42
N ASN A 220 6.29 43.87 19.22
CA ASN A 220 6.36 45.23 19.78
C ASN A 220 7.70 45.94 19.51
N ALA A 221 8.17 45.91 18.27
CA ALA A 221 9.23 46.81 17.83
C ALA A 221 9.19 47.04 16.32
N GLU A 222 8.16 47.73 15.83
CA GLU A 222 8.29 48.72 14.75
C GLU A 222 6.96 49.45 14.56
N SER A 223 6.73 50.45 15.42
CA SER A 223 5.77 51.50 15.15
C SER A 223 6.39 52.54 14.22
N ARG A 224 5.60 53.00 13.25
CA ARG A 224 5.74 54.23 12.45
C ARG A 224 6.69 54.13 11.25
N ARG A 225 6.10 53.94 10.05
CA ARG A 225 6.07 55.00 9.03
C ARG A 225 4.74 54.96 8.28
N ASP A 226 4.06 56.10 8.35
CA ASP A 226 2.94 56.47 7.50
C ASP A 226 3.35 56.46 6.02
N CYS A 227 2.46 55.96 5.16
CA CYS A 227 2.14 56.56 3.87
C CYS A 227 0.77 56.05 3.41
N ALA A 228 -0.24 56.92 3.56
CA ALA A 228 -1.46 56.85 2.76
C ALA A 228 -1.15 57.37 1.34
N PHE A 229 -1.72 56.75 0.32
CA PHE A 229 -2.63 57.37 -0.67
C PHE A 229 -2.85 56.45 -1.89
N VAL A 230 -4.15 56.29 -2.22
CA VAL A 230 -4.81 55.84 -3.47
C VAL A 230 -4.61 54.39 -3.92
#